data_AF-A0AAI9FWT2-F1
#
_entry.id   AF-A0AAI9FWT2-F1
#
_cell.length_a   1.000
_cell.length_b   1.000
_cell.length_c   1.000
_cell.angle_alpha   90.00
_cell.angle_beta   90.00
_cell.angle_gamma   90.00
#
_symmetry.space_group_name_H-M   'P 1'
#
loop_
_entity.id
_entity.type
_entity.pdbx_description
1 polymer ?
#
loop_
_entity_poly.entity_id
_entity_poly.type
_entity_poly.pdbx_seq_one_letter_code
_entity_poly.pdbx_strand_id
1 'polypeptide(L)'
;MNRGLSLLTLAALTACASSASIRWAPPTDFALEIADNPTQQHFVLTLTSKAAEPLCLSKEAWPAEAGLPLGFDGATLNTSTGPQELLATGSAYCPGGCGEVRVESGQSVRGVLPYAAFGDAAAIAADSTRSLSFEIHPYICSR
;
A
#
# COMPACT_ATOMS: atom_id res chain seq x y z
N MET A 1 -29.68 2.64 64.41
CA MET A 1 -30.28 1.78 63.36
C MET A 1 -31.05 2.71 62.44
N ASN A 2 -30.85 2.87 61.13
CA ASN A 2 -30.09 2.13 60.11
C ASN A 2 -29.55 3.14 59.08
N ARG A 3 -28.34 2.86 58.58
CA ARG A 3 -27.68 3.55 57.46
C ARG A 3 -28.33 3.10 56.15
N GLY A 4 -28.91 4.01 55.38
CA GLY A 4 -29.33 3.75 54.00
C GLY A 4 -28.15 3.92 53.05
N LEU A 5 -27.65 2.81 52.53
CA LEU A 5 -26.46 2.69 51.69
C LEU A 5 -26.76 3.17 50.26
N SER A 6 -25.92 4.06 49.74
CA SER A 6 -25.85 4.47 48.33
C SER A 6 -25.61 3.27 47.41
N LEU A 7 -26.32 3.21 46.28
CA LEU A 7 -25.95 2.38 45.14
C LEU A 7 -25.80 3.28 43.92
N LEU A 8 -24.54 3.65 43.65
CA LEU A 8 -24.10 4.20 42.38
C LEU A 8 -24.25 3.12 41.31
N THR A 9 -25.17 3.32 40.38
CA THR A 9 -25.25 2.57 39.12
C THR A 9 -24.14 3.06 38.19
N LEU A 10 -22.98 2.38 38.21
CA LEU A 10 -21.97 2.49 37.16
C LEU A 10 -22.53 1.80 35.90
N ALA A 11 -23.10 2.58 34.99
CA ALA A 11 -23.38 2.12 33.63
C ALA A 11 -22.05 1.95 32.89
N ALA A 12 -21.56 0.70 32.83
CA ALA A 12 -20.43 0.34 32.00
C ALA A 12 -20.83 0.49 30.53
N LEU A 13 -20.41 1.60 29.90
CA LEU A 13 -20.47 1.78 28.46
C LEU A 13 -19.46 0.84 27.81
N THR A 14 -19.86 -0.40 27.54
CA THR A 14 -19.16 -1.29 26.61
C THR A 14 -19.39 -0.76 25.20
N ALA A 15 -18.64 0.28 24.81
CA ALA A 15 -18.50 0.67 23.41
C ALA A 15 -17.73 -0.45 22.71
N CYS A 16 -18.45 -1.40 22.12
CA CYS A 16 -17.89 -2.35 21.18
C CYS A 16 -17.33 -1.53 20.01
N ALA A 17 -16.01 -1.34 19.98
CA ALA A 17 -15.32 -0.93 18.77
C ALA A 17 -15.44 -2.08 17.76
N SER A 18 -16.54 -2.11 17.01
CA SER A 18 -16.72 -3.02 15.89
C SER A 18 -15.79 -2.57 14.76
N SER A 19 -14.55 -3.05 14.77
CA SER A 19 -13.70 -2.99 13.58
C SER A 19 -14.40 -3.80 12.49
N ALA A 20 -15.00 -3.10 11.52
CA ALA A 20 -15.56 -3.75 10.34
C ALA A 20 -14.44 -4.58 9.69
N SER A 21 -14.73 -5.84 9.36
CA SER A 21 -13.77 -6.72 8.72
C SER A 21 -13.33 -6.15 7.37
N ILE A 22 -12.03 -6.15 7.10
CA ILE A 22 -11.48 -5.73 5.80
C ILE A 22 -12.08 -6.61 4.69
N ARG A 23 -12.61 -5.98 3.64
CA ARG A 23 -13.12 -6.64 2.44
C ARG A 23 -12.09 -6.49 1.32
N TRP A 24 -11.23 -7.49 1.14
CA TRP A 24 -10.25 -7.48 0.06
C TRP A 24 -10.91 -7.47 -1.32
N ALA A 25 -10.35 -6.69 -2.24
CA ALA A 25 -10.81 -6.65 -3.62
C ALA A 25 -10.26 -7.89 -4.37
N PRO A 26 -11.09 -8.64 -5.10
CA PRO A 26 -10.61 -9.72 -5.96
C PRO A 26 -9.78 -9.16 -7.13
N PRO A 27 -8.87 -9.94 -7.73
CA PRO A 27 -8.05 -9.48 -8.87
C PRO A 27 -8.82 -8.96 -10.09
N THR A 28 -10.10 -9.33 -10.23
CA THR A 28 -10.98 -8.84 -11.31
C THR A 28 -11.39 -7.38 -11.12
N ASP A 29 -11.31 -6.85 -9.91
CA ASP A 29 -11.79 -5.53 -9.53
C ASP A 29 -10.76 -4.42 -9.79
N PHE A 30 -9.58 -4.78 -10.29
CA PHE A 30 -8.55 -3.83 -10.64
C PHE A 30 -7.68 -4.29 -11.83
N ALA A 31 -6.82 -3.41 -12.30
CA ALA A 31 -5.71 -3.72 -13.19
C ALA A 31 -4.48 -2.97 -12.72
N LEU A 32 -3.36 -3.68 -12.60
CA LEU A 32 -2.05 -3.09 -12.38
C LEU A 32 -1.26 -3.14 -13.68
N GLU A 33 -0.80 -1.98 -14.12
CA GLU A 33 0.13 -1.84 -15.24
C GLU A 33 1.48 -1.34 -14.73
N ILE A 34 2.55 -1.94 -15.24
CA ILE A 34 3.93 -1.57 -14.89
C ILE A 34 4.65 -1.22 -16.18
N ALA A 35 5.05 0.04 -16.31
CA ALA A 35 5.84 0.53 -17.42
C ALA A 35 7.28 0.78 -16.98
N ASP A 36 8.23 0.22 -17.71
CA ASP A 36 9.65 0.40 -17.48
C ASP A 36 10.19 1.64 -18.22
N ASN A 37 10.91 2.52 -17.52
CA ASN A 37 11.48 3.74 -18.09
C ASN A 37 12.97 3.88 -17.72
N PRO A 38 13.88 3.22 -18.47
CA PRO A 38 15.32 3.26 -18.20
C PRO A 38 15.93 4.65 -18.30
N THR A 39 15.42 5.48 -19.21
CA THR A 39 15.94 6.84 -19.41
C THR A 39 15.67 7.71 -18.18
N GLN A 40 14.54 7.49 -17.50
CA GLN A 40 14.19 8.18 -16.25
C GLN A 40 14.49 7.35 -15.00
N GLN A 41 15.10 6.18 -15.16
CA GLN A 41 15.56 5.27 -14.10
C GLN A 41 14.47 4.88 -13.09
N HIS A 42 13.26 4.60 -13.56
CA HIS A 42 12.16 4.17 -12.72
C HIS A 42 11.19 3.23 -13.43
N PHE A 43 10.36 2.57 -12.64
CA PHE A 43 9.10 1.98 -13.09
C PHE A 43 7.93 2.93 -12.78
N VAL A 44 6.99 3.02 -13.71
CA VAL A 44 5.71 3.70 -13.50
C VAL A 44 4.65 2.62 -13.27
N LEU A 45 3.96 2.72 -12.13
CA LEU A 45 2.88 1.82 -11.76
C LEU A 45 1.56 2.57 -11.92
N THR A 46 0.59 1.93 -12.57
CA THR A 46 -0.76 2.47 -12.70
C THR A 46 -1.76 1.43 -12.20
N LEU A 47 -2.44 1.73 -11.10
CA LEU A 47 -3.57 0.93 -10.65
C LEU A 47 -4.85 1.58 -11.17
N THR A 48 -5.64 0.82 -11.91
CA THR A 48 -6.97 1.24 -12.36
C THR A 48 -8.04 0.44 -11.62
N SER A 49 -8.98 1.13 -10.98
CA SER A 49 -10.14 0.51 -10.35
C SER A 49 -11.17 0.09 -11.39
N LYS A 50 -11.60 -1.16 -11.32
CA LYS A 50 -12.73 -1.71 -12.08
C LYS A 50 -13.93 -2.01 -11.17
N ALA A 51 -13.75 -1.87 -9.86
CA ALA A 51 -14.79 -2.07 -8.86
C ALA A 51 -15.90 -1.02 -8.99
N ALA A 52 -17.12 -1.41 -8.63
CA ALA A 52 -18.23 -0.46 -8.46
C ALA A 52 -18.08 0.38 -7.18
N GLU A 53 -17.45 -0.18 -6.15
CA GLU A 53 -17.14 0.50 -4.90
C GLU A 53 -15.71 1.08 -4.92
N PRO A 54 -15.43 2.16 -4.19
CA PRO A 54 -14.08 2.73 -4.09
C PRO A 54 -13.09 1.75 -3.44
N LEU A 55 -11.90 1.66 -4.03
CA LEU A 55 -10.80 0.85 -3.53
C LEU A 55 -9.87 1.68 -2.67
N CYS A 56 -9.34 1.07 -1.62
CA CYS A 56 -8.33 1.64 -0.74
C CYS A 56 -7.09 0.76 -0.78
N LEU A 57 -5.94 1.42 -0.81
CA LEU A 57 -4.62 0.83 -0.64
C LEU A 57 -4.00 1.43 0.62
N SER A 58 -3.27 0.63 1.39
CA SER A 58 -2.37 1.19 2.39
C SER A 58 -1.30 2.04 1.70
N LYS A 59 -0.99 3.23 2.25
CA LYS A 59 0.08 4.09 1.72
C LYS A 59 1.46 3.44 1.84
N GLU A 60 1.61 2.50 2.76
CA GLU A 60 2.78 1.65 2.92
C GLU A 60 2.92 0.62 1.80
N ALA A 61 1.85 0.34 1.04
CA ALA A 61 1.82 -0.62 -0.06
C ALA A 61 1.79 0.04 -1.46
N TRP A 62 1.71 1.37 -1.56
CA TRP A 62 1.65 2.09 -2.84
C TRP A 62 2.71 3.20 -3.01
N PRO A 63 3.53 3.20 -4.10
CA PRO A 63 4.52 4.25 -4.37
C PRO A 63 3.89 5.61 -4.55
N ALA A 64 4.39 6.60 -3.80
CA ALA A 64 4.00 7.98 -4.02
C ALA A 64 4.54 8.48 -5.36
N GLU A 65 3.84 9.42 -5.98
CA GLU A 65 4.25 10.02 -7.26
C GLU A 65 5.57 10.80 -7.14
N ALA A 66 5.90 11.30 -5.94
CA ALA A 66 7.07 12.13 -5.66
C ALA A 66 8.29 11.37 -5.09
N GLY A 67 8.27 10.04 -5.06
CA GLY A 67 9.41 9.24 -4.61
C GLY A 67 9.16 8.40 -3.35
N LEU A 68 10.26 7.97 -2.72
CA LEU A 68 10.40 6.63 -2.13
C LEU A 68 9.29 6.18 -1.15
N PRO A 69 8.93 4.88 -1.19
CA PRO A 69 8.05 4.22 -0.23
C PRO A 69 8.26 4.57 1.23
N LEU A 70 7.16 4.53 1.97
CA LEU A 70 7.17 4.17 3.37
C LEU A 70 6.99 2.65 3.48
N GLY A 71 8.06 1.87 3.22
CA GLY A 71 8.10 0.42 3.46
C GLY A 71 7.22 -0.46 2.56
N PHE A 72 7.56 -0.58 1.27
CA PHE A 72 6.89 -1.55 0.39
C PHE A 72 7.37 -2.97 0.69
N ASP A 73 6.48 -3.79 1.25
CA ASP A 73 6.56 -5.24 1.16
C ASP A 73 5.84 -5.66 -0.13
N GLY A 74 6.54 -6.23 -1.11
CA GLY A 74 5.91 -6.80 -2.33
C GLY A 74 6.52 -6.42 -3.68
N ALA A 75 7.63 -5.67 -3.71
CA ALA A 75 8.34 -5.34 -4.94
C ALA A 75 9.67 -6.11 -5.06
N THR A 76 9.82 -6.90 -6.13
CA THR A 76 11.05 -7.61 -6.44
C THR A 76 11.52 -7.24 -7.84
N LEU A 77 12.75 -6.73 -7.94
CA LEU A 77 13.40 -6.44 -9.21
C LEU A 77 14.12 -7.70 -9.69
N ASN A 78 13.79 -8.20 -10.87
CA ASN A 78 14.51 -9.29 -11.51
C ASN A 78 15.54 -8.69 -12.48
N THR A 79 16.81 -9.09 -12.35
CA THR A 79 17.92 -8.65 -13.21
C THR A 79 18.67 -9.86 -13.78
N SER A 80 19.63 -9.62 -14.66
CA SER A 80 20.54 -10.64 -15.18
C SER A 80 21.39 -11.31 -14.08
N THR A 81 21.59 -10.61 -12.96
CA THR A 81 22.35 -11.10 -11.80
C THR A 81 21.49 -11.85 -10.78
N GLY A 82 20.16 -11.85 -10.98
CA GLY A 82 19.18 -12.46 -10.07
C GLY A 82 18.17 -11.45 -9.51
N PRO A 83 17.26 -11.92 -8.63
CA PRO A 83 16.28 -11.07 -7.97
C PRO A 83 16.94 -10.17 -6.92
N GLN A 84 16.45 -8.94 -6.81
CA GLN A 84 16.86 -7.91 -5.88
C GLN A 84 15.61 -7.41 -5.15
N GLU A 85 15.64 -7.50 -3.82
CA GLU A 85 14.62 -6.91 -2.96
C GLU A 85 14.86 -5.41 -2.79
N LEU A 86 13.84 -4.70 -2.34
CA LEU A 86 13.99 -3.31 -1.95
C LEU A 86 15.06 -3.15 -0.87
N LEU A 87 15.87 -2.11 -1.02
CA LEU A 87 16.76 -1.65 0.04
C LEU A 87 15.92 -1.26 1.25
N ALA A 88 16.44 -1.52 2.45
CA ALA A 88 15.80 -1.14 3.70
C ALA A 88 15.67 0.40 3.78
N THR A 89 14.57 0.93 3.29
CA THR A 89 14.13 2.29 3.57
C THR A 89 13.54 2.22 4.97
N GLY A 90 14.28 2.65 5.98
CA GLY A 90 13.92 2.51 7.40
C GLY A 90 12.40 2.64 7.61
N SER A 91 11.81 1.66 8.30
CA SER A 91 10.36 1.57 8.44
C SER A 91 9.80 2.91 8.92
N ALA A 92 8.88 3.47 8.15
CA ALA A 92 8.14 4.62 8.63
C ALA A 92 7.34 4.16 9.85
N TYR A 93 7.71 4.66 11.03
CA TYR A 93 6.95 4.37 12.23
C TYR A 93 5.61 5.11 12.14
N CYS A 94 4.59 4.40 11.67
CA CYS A 94 3.22 4.88 11.56
C CYS A 94 2.31 4.13 12.56
N PRO A 95 2.31 4.52 13.85
CA PRO A 95 1.41 3.90 14.82
C PRO A 95 -0.04 4.21 14.42
N GLY A 96 -0.80 3.16 14.08
CA GLY A 96 -2.17 3.28 13.54
C GLY A 96 -2.27 3.33 12.01
N GLY A 97 -1.16 3.17 11.29
CA GLY A 97 -1.08 3.19 9.83
C GLY A 97 -0.73 4.56 9.26
N CYS A 98 -0.12 4.61 8.08
CA CYS A 98 0.24 5.84 7.38
C CYS A 98 -0.94 6.44 6.59
N GLY A 99 -2.12 5.82 6.70
CA GLY A 99 -3.35 6.17 5.98
C GLY A 99 -3.47 5.45 4.65
N GLU A 100 -4.46 5.88 3.86
CA GLU A 100 -4.88 5.14 2.67
C GLU A 100 -4.77 6.00 1.40
N VAL A 101 -4.49 5.34 0.28
CA VAL A 101 -4.71 5.86 -1.07
C VAL A 101 -6.07 5.36 -1.52
N ARG A 102 -7.01 6.28 -1.69
CA ARG A 102 -8.36 5.99 -2.16
C ARG A 102 -8.43 6.15 -3.68
N VAL A 103 -9.00 5.15 -4.36
CA VAL A 103 -9.22 5.10 -5.80
C VAL A 103 -10.70 4.92 -6.07
N GLU A 104 -11.34 5.96 -6.59
CA GLU A 104 -12.76 5.90 -6.94
C GLU A 104 -13.03 4.92 -8.08
N SER A 105 -14.29 4.49 -8.23
CA SER A 105 -14.69 3.58 -9.30
C SER A 105 -14.30 4.13 -10.68
N GLY A 106 -13.64 3.30 -11.49
CA GLY A 106 -13.18 3.66 -12.84
C GLY A 106 -12.01 4.64 -12.87
N GLN A 107 -11.48 5.09 -11.73
CA GLN A 107 -10.30 5.96 -11.67
C GLN A 107 -9.01 5.15 -11.65
N SER A 108 -7.93 5.84 -11.99
CA SER A 108 -6.57 5.31 -11.89
C SER A 108 -5.74 6.14 -10.92
N VAL A 109 -4.85 5.47 -10.21
CA VAL A 109 -3.80 6.12 -9.42
C VAL A 109 -2.44 5.70 -9.96
N ARG A 110 -1.53 6.67 -10.02
CA ARG A 110 -0.17 6.50 -10.51
C ARG A 110 0.82 6.49 -9.35
N GLY A 111 1.83 5.64 -9.44
CA GLY A 111 2.97 5.59 -8.54
C GLY A 111 4.27 5.45 -9.32
N VAL A 112 5.39 5.84 -8.71
CA VAL A 112 6.72 5.74 -9.31
C VAL A 112 7.65 4.98 -8.37
N LEU A 113 8.29 3.93 -8.89
CA LEU A 113 9.28 3.16 -8.15
C LEU A 113 10.66 3.36 -8.78
N PRO A 114 11.53 4.19 -8.19
CA PRO A 114 12.85 4.46 -8.74
C PRO A 114 13.76 3.23 -8.62
N TYR A 115 14.64 3.01 -9.60
CA TYR A 115 15.63 1.93 -9.54
C TYR A 115 16.55 2.04 -8.32
N ALA A 116 16.80 3.27 -7.86
CA ALA A 116 17.57 3.55 -6.65
C ALA A 116 16.99 2.88 -5.38
N ALA A 117 15.72 2.46 -5.42
CA ALA A 117 15.11 1.68 -4.34
C ALA A 117 15.68 0.25 -4.24
N PHE A 118 16.36 -0.26 -5.27
CA PHE A 118 16.94 -1.61 -5.34
C PHE A 118 18.48 -1.60 -5.34
N GLY A 119 19.12 -0.47 -5.63
CA GLY A 119 20.58 -0.39 -5.73
C GLY A 119 21.07 0.72 -6.65
N ASP A 120 22.14 0.45 -7.39
CA ASP A 120 22.68 1.39 -8.37
C ASP A 120 21.72 1.55 -9.56
N ALA A 121 21.05 2.70 -9.62
CA ALA A 121 20.08 3.02 -10.67
C ALA A 121 20.67 3.02 -12.08
N ALA A 122 21.94 3.42 -12.25
CA ALA A 122 22.59 3.43 -13.55
C ALA A 122 22.91 2.01 -14.02
N ALA A 123 23.37 1.14 -13.10
CA ALA A 123 23.60 -0.26 -13.40
C ALA A 123 22.30 -0.99 -13.78
N ILE A 124 21.22 -0.75 -13.03
CA ILE A 124 19.89 -1.32 -13.32
C ILE A 124 19.37 -0.82 -14.68
N ALA A 125 19.50 0.48 -14.97
CA ALA A 125 19.09 1.05 -16.25
C ALA A 125 19.85 0.46 -17.45
N ALA A 126 21.09 0.02 -17.25
CA ALA A 126 21.90 -0.64 -18.27
C ALA A 126 21.55 -2.13 -18.47
N ASP A 127 20.86 -2.77 -17.52
CA ASP A 127 20.44 -4.17 -17.63
C ASP A 127 19.18 -4.31 -18.50
N SER A 128 19.32 -4.91 -19.69
CA SER A 128 18.23 -5.12 -20.64
C SER A 128 17.22 -6.21 -20.25
N THR A 129 17.53 -7.01 -19.24
CA THR A 129 16.68 -8.11 -18.74
C THR A 129 15.85 -7.70 -17.53
N ARG A 130 16.01 -6.45 -17.06
CA ARG A 130 15.30 -5.94 -15.88
C ARG A 130 13.79 -6.07 -16.03
N SER A 131 13.13 -6.49 -14.96
CA SER A 131 11.67 -6.48 -14.86
C SER A 131 11.25 -6.36 -13.40
N LEU A 132 10.10 -5.74 -13.17
CA LEU A 132 9.55 -5.57 -11.83
C LEU A 132 8.38 -6.52 -11.61
N SER A 133 8.48 -7.35 -10.58
CA SER A 133 7.31 -7.99 -9.96
C SER A 133 6.80 -7.10 -8.85
N PHE A 134 5.50 -6.81 -8.85
CA PHE A 134 4.88 -5.95 -7.84
C PHE A 134 3.51 -6.52 -7.44
N GLU A 135 3.37 -6.87 -6.17
CA GLU A 135 2.11 -7.37 -5.60
C GLU A 135 1.36 -6.26 -4.89
N ILE A 136 0.03 -6.23 -5.05
CA ILE A 136 -0.86 -5.28 -4.36
C ILE A 136 -2.08 -6.00 -3.80
N HIS A 137 -2.57 -5.46 -2.69
CA HIS A 137 -3.78 -5.92 -2.03
C HIS A 137 -4.74 -4.75 -1.78
N PRO A 138 -5.46 -4.26 -2.80
CA PRO A 138 -6.52 -3.30 -2.58
C PRO A 138 -7.67 -3.93 -1.77
N TYR A 139 -8.39 -3.13 -1.00
CA TYR A 139 -9.62 -3.52 -0.33
C TYR A 139 -10.72 -2.50 -0.59
N ILE A 140 -11.98 -2.90 -0.42
CA ILE A 140 -13.10 -1.98 -0.48
C ILE A 140 -12.99 -1.02 0.71
N CYS A 141 -12.98 0.29 0.45
CA CYS A 141 -12.89 1.30 1.49
C CYS A 141 -14.03 1.15 2.50
N SER A 142 -13.72 1.30 3.79
CA SER A 142 -14.75 1.47 4.82
C SER A 142 -15.52 2.78 4.59
N ARG A 143 -16.78 2.80 5.05
CA ARG A 143 -17.64 3.98 5.02
C ARG A 143 -17.44 4.84 6.25
#